data_AF-A0A6A5ZGK9-F1
#
_entry.id   AF-A0A6A5ZGK9-F1
#
_cell.length_a   1.000
_cell.length_b   1.000
_cell.length_c   1.000
_cell.angle_alpha   90.00
_cell.angle_beta   90.00
_cell.angle_gamma   90.00
#
_symmetry.space_group_name_H-M   'P 1'
#
loop_
_entity.id
_entity.type
_entity.pdbx_description
1 polymer ?
#
loop_
_entity_poly.entity_id
_entity_poly.type
_entity_poly.pdbx_seq_one_letter_code
_entity_poly.pdbx_strand_id
1 'polypeptide(L)'
;MKIIKGCQTSLNLVDMLDPQPDQRTLEIAQQNARESPLLRLPGEIRHEIWGHVVYDPRVDFFNYWKRINRQMDGYLNFLLVSRQIYTEARFLPFTLNTFHLKLDDLKPKGDLAKELPKLLPAQRNAIRSAVHHSWYHMCTEPPDLLDYRNCEIFEDWKIDFMRLLPALQKIYLSVTYCESGHRFSLDPENGGGPKERALEREVEERVAKSLGKKVKICWFNG
;
A
#
# COMPACT_ATOMS: atom_id res chain seq x y z
N MET A 1 -18.13 15.89 -24.67
CA MET A 1 -16.76 15.52 -24.27
C MET A 1 -16.23 14.52 -25.31
N LYS A 2 -15.40 14.97 -26.27
CA LYS A 2 -14.80 14.09 -27.28
C LYS A 2 -13.63 13.36 -26.62
N ILE A 3 -13.81 12.07 -26.32
CA ILE A 3 -12.70 11.21 -25.88
C ILE A 3 -11.81 10.99 -27.12
N ILE A 4 -10.60 11.55 -27.07
CA ILE A 4 -9.60 11.39 -28.14
C ILE A 4 -9.24 9.91 -28.20
N LYS A 5 -9.53 9.24 -29.33
CA LYS A 5 -9.01 7.90 -29.62
C LYS A 5 -7.51 8.01 -29.89
N GLY A 6 -6.73 7.98 -28.81
CA GLY A 6 -5.27 8.00 -28.83
C GLY A 6 -4.71 6.59 -29.03
N CYS A 7 -3.70 6.52 -29.91
CA CYS A 7 -2.83 5.40 -30.21
C CYS A 7 -2.58 4.47 -29.01
N GLN A 8 -2.96 3.19 -29.12
CA GLN A 8 -2.59 2.13 -28.18
C GLN A 8 -1.13 1.71 -28.41
N THR A 9 -0.18 2.61 -28.16
CA THR A 9 1.14 2.16 -27.72
C THR A 9 1.03 1.93 -26.22
N SER A 10 1.42 0.75 -25.74
CA SER A 10 1.49 0.43 -24.32
C SER A 10 2.46 1.39 -23.64
N LEU A 11 1.98 2.58 -23.26
CA LEU A 11 2.70 3.54 -22.45
C LEU A 11 2.95 2.85 -21.12
N ASN A 12 4.18 2.36 -20.92
CA ASN A 12 4.57 1.98 -19.58
C ASN A 12 4.51 3.25 -18.74
N LEU A 13 3.97 3.16 -17.53
CA LEU A 13 3.98 4.27 -16.57
C LEU A 13 5.41 4.80 -16.33
N VAL A 14 6.40 3.96 -16.59
CA VAL A 14 7.83 4.26 -16.62
C VAL A 14 8.21 5.21 -17.76
N ASP A 15 7.62 5.08 -18.95
CA ASP A 15 7.90 5.92 -20.12
C ASP A 15 7.25 7.31 -20.01
N MET A 16 6.25 7.46 -19.13
CA MET A 16 5.62 8.76 -18.86
C MET A 16 6.48 9.68 -17.98
N LEU A 17 7.60 9.18 -17.46
CA LEU A 17 8.44 9.91 -16.52
C LEU A 17 9.43 10.89 -17.14
N ASP A 18 9.72 10.85 -18.44
CA ASP A 18 10.48 11.91 -19.10
C ASP A 18 10.48 11.93 -20.66
N PRO A 19 9.34 11.91 -21.38
CA PRO A 19 9.36 12.34 -22.77
C PRO A 19 9.35 13.87 -22.78
N GLN A 20 10.44 14.49 -23.27
CA GLN A 20 10.42 15.89 -23.70
C GLN A 20 9.12 16.13 -24.49
N PRO A 21 8.22 17.01 -24.02
CA PRO A 21 6.93 17.18 -24.67
C PRO A 21 7.16 17.72 -26.07
N ASP A 22 6.54 17.08 -27.07
CA ASP A 22 6.47 17.70 -28.38
C ASP A 22 5.61 18.98 -28.32
N GLN A 23 5.78 19.82 -29.35
CA GLN A 23 5.07 21.09 -29.45
C GLN A 23 3.55 20.93 -29.35
N ARG A 24 3.00 19.87 -29.95
CA ARG A 24 1.56 19.57 -29.91
C ARG A 24 1.07 19.27 -28.48
N THR A 25 1.84 18.51 -27.70
CA THR A 25 1.53 18.19 -26.30
C THR A 25 1.52 19.45 -25.46
N LEU A 26 2.44 20.39 -25.71
CA LEU A 26 2.46 21.69 -25.04
C LEU A 26 1.21 22.51 -25.37
N GLU A 27 0.80 22.56 -26.64
CA GLU A 27 -0.40 23.28 -27.07
C GLU A 27 -1.67 22.71 -26.42
N ILE A 28 -1.81 21.38 -26.38
CA ILE A 28 -2.94 20.72 -25.70
C ILE A 28 -2.92 21.02 -24.20
N ALA A 29 -1.76 20.99 -23.56
CA ALA A 29 -1.64 21.32 -22.14
C ALA A 29 -2.06 22.78 -21.86
N GLN A 30 -1.63 23.72 -22.69
CA GLN A 30 -2.01 25.13 -22.59
C GLN A 30 -3.51 25.35 -22.84
N GLN A 31 -4.08 24.67 -23.84
CA GLN A 31 -5.51 24.71 -24.10
C GLN A 31 -6.30 24.16 -22.92
N ASN A 32 -5.93 22.99 -22.40
CA ASN A 32 -6.58 22.37 -21.24
C ASN A 32 -6.52 23.27 -20.01
N ALA A 33 -5.40 23.95 -19.75
CA ALA A 33 -5.27 24.89 -18.65
C ALA A 33 -6.24 26.10 -18.78
N ARG A 34 -6.53 26.55 -20.00
CA ARG A 34 -7.47 27.66 -20.26
C ARG A 34 -8.94 27.23 -20.25
N GLU A 35 -9.24 26.06 -20.80
CA GLU A 35 -10.62 25.65 -21.09
C GLU A 35 -11.21 24.74 -20.02
N SER A 36 -10.40 23.91 -19.35
CA SER A 36 -10.88 22.97 -18.35
C SER A 36 -11.30 23.70 -17.07
N PRO A 37 -12.57 23.62 -16.63
CA PRO A 37 -12.99 24.16 -15.34
C PRO A 37 -12.19 23.57 -14.18
N LEU A 38 -11.85 22.27 -14.27
CA LEU A 38 -11.10 21.56 -13.24
C LEU A 38 -9.65 22.03 -13.13
N LEU A 39 -8.96 22.27 -14.27
CA LEU A 39 -7.56 22.71 -14.25
C LEU A 39 -7.40 24.21 -13.92
N ARG A 40 -8.50 24.98 -13.96
CA ARG A 40 -8.54 26.39 -13.53
C ARG A 40 -8.76 26.59 -12.03
N LEU A 41 -9.14 25.55 -11.29
CA LEU A 41 -9.24 25.63 -9.83
C LEU A 41 -7.87 25.94 -9.21
N PRO A 42 -7.80 26.50 -8.00
CA PRO A 42 -6.53 26.57 -7.25
C PRO A 42 -5.91 25.18 -7.06
N GLY A 43 -4.58 25.12 -6.96
CA GLY A 43 -3.84 23.85 -6.86
C GLY A 43 -4.23 23.03 -5.64
N GLU A 44 -4.58 23.71 -4.55
CA GLU A 44 -5.04 23.12 -3.29
C GLU A 44 -6.33 22.35 -3.49
N ILE A 45 -7.33 22.96 -4.14
CA ILE A 45 -8.62 22.32 -4.43
C ILE A 45 -8.44 21.14 -5.37
N ARG A 46 -7.56 21.26 -6.38
CA ARG A 46 -7.24 20.13 -7.25
C ARG A 46 -6.60 18.99 -6.48
N HIS A 47 -5.66 19.29 -5.58
CA HIS A 47 -5.00 18.29 -4.74
C HIS A 47 -6.00 17.52 -3.86
N GLU A 48 -6.98 18.20 -3.27
CA GLU A 48 -8.07 17.55 -2.51
C GLU A 48 -8.92 16.64 -3.41
N ILE A 49 -9.32 17.11 -4.60
CA ILE A 49 -10.06 16.31 -5.58
C ILE A 49 -9.27 15.06 -5.98
N TRP A 50 -7.98 15.21 -6.30
CA TRP A 50 -7.11 14.09 -6.64
C TRP A 50 -6.97 13.11 -5.47
N GLY A 51 -6.91 13.61 -4.24
CA GLY A 51 -6.92 12.80 -3.04
C GLY A 51 -8.14 11.88 -2.96
N HIS A 52 -9.33 12.41 -3.22
CA HIS A 52 -10.56 11.61 -3.26
C HIS A 52 -10.60 10.61 -4.42
N VAL A 53 -9.99 10.94 -5.57
CA VAL A 53 -9.95 10.05 -6.75
C VAL A 53 -9.02 8.86 -6.51
N VAL A 54 -7.89 9.07 -5.83
CA VAL A 54 -6.84 8.05 -5.65
C VAL A 54 -6.89 7.30 -4.33
N TYR A 55 -7.69 7.79 -3.38
CA TYR A 55 -7.86 7.12 -2.10
C TYR A 55 -8.73 5.88 -2.27
N ASP A 56 -8.14 4.73 -1.98
CA ASP A 56 -8.81 3.44 -1.86
C ASP A 56 -8.35 2.81 -0.54
N PRO A 57 -9.26 2.64 0.44
CA PRO A 57 -8.91 2.08 1.75
C PRO A 57 -8.51 0.60 1.69
N ARG A 58 -8.65 -0.08 0.54
CA ARG A 58 -8.47 -1.54 0.38
C ARG A 58 -7.37 -1.91 -0.61
N VAL A 59 -6.36 -1.06 -0.77
CA VAL A 59 -5.29 -1.29 -1.76
C VAL A 59 -4.33 -2.38 -1.27
N ASP A 60 -4.59 -3.62 -1.69
CA ASP A 60 -3.60 -4.70 -1.64
C ASP A 60 -2.42 -4.33 -2.55
N PHE A 61 -1.19 -4.28 -2.00
CA PHE A 61 0.01 -3.83 -2.71
C PHE A 61 0.27 -4.65 -3.97
N PHE A 62 0.05 -5.96 -3.89
CA PHE A 62 0.28 -6.87 -5.00
C PHE A 62 -0.82 -6.76 -6.05
N ASN A 63 -2.08 -6.60 -5.63
CA ASN A 63 -3.16 -6.29 -6.55
C ASN A 63 -2.95 -4.93 -7.20
N TYR A 64 -2.51 -3.91 -6.47
CA TYR A 64 -2.12 -2.59 -6.99
C TYR A 64 -1.10 -2.73 -8.10
N TRP A 65 -0.06 -3.53 -7.88
CA TRP A 65 0.99 -3.72 -8.87
C TRP A 65 0.56 -4.56 -10.08
N LYS A 66 -0.19 -5.64 -9.86
CA LYS A 66 -0.82 -6.40 -10.94
C LYS A 66 -1.76 -5.52 -11.75
N ARG A 67 -2.50 -4.61 -11.11
CA ARG A 67 -3.40 -3.63 -11.74
C ARG A 67 -2.65 -2.61 -12.57
N ILE A 68 -1.50 -2.11 -12.09
CA ILE A 68 -0.62 -1.25 -12.90
C ILE A 68 -0.19 -1.99 -14.18
N ASN A 69 0.16 -3.28 -14.08
CA ASN A 69 0.73 -4.02 -15.20
C ASN A 69 -0.30 -4.68 -16.15
N ARG A 70 -1.53 -4.97 -15.72
CA ARG A 70 -2.49 -5.79 -16.50
C ARG A 70 -3.52 -5.00 -17.31
N GLN A 71 -3.24 -3.74 -17.63
CA GLN A 71 -4.21 -2.70 -18.03
C GLN A 71 -4.80 -2.07 -16.78
N MET A 72 -4.41 -0.82 -16.59
CA MET A 72 -4.73 0.01 -15.43
C MET A 72 -6.22 -0.05 -15.08
N ASP A 73 -6.52 -0.57 -13.89
CA ASP A 73 -7.80 -0.33 -13.24
C ASP A 73 -8.02 1.19 -13.09
N GLY A 74 -9.26 1.62 -13.32
CA GLY A 74 -9.63 3.00 -13.71
C GLY A 74 -9.09 4.15 -12.85
N TYR A 75 -8.71 3.93 -11.59
CA TYR A 75 -8.32 5.00 -10.69
C TYR A 75 -6.86 5.47 -10.84
N LEU A 76 -5.96 4.74 -11.53
CA LEU A 76 -4.64 5.27 -11.90
C LEU A 76 -4.61 5.82 -13.32
N ASN A 77 -5.58 5.47 -14.16
CA ASN A 77 -5.70 5.99 -15.52
C ASN A 77 -5.83 7.51 -15.57
N PHE A 78 -6.40 8.13 -14.54
CA PHE A 78 -6.50 9.59 -14.51
C PHE A 78 -5.12 10.27 -14.51
N LEU A 79 -4.07 9.61 -13.98
CA LEU A 79 -2.70 10.10 -14.04
C LEU A 79 -2.19 10.20 -15.48
N LEU A 80 -2.77 9.44 -16.41
CA LEU A 80 -2.42 9.47 -17.83
C LEU A 80 -3.19 10.53 -18.62
N VAL A 81 -4.19 11.20 -18.02
CA VAL A 81 -5.08 12.14 -18.75
C VAL A 81 -4.34 13.43 -19.12
N SER A 82 -3.51 13.96 -18.22
CA SER A 82 -2.71 15.15 -18.51
C SER A 82 -1.43 15.20 -17.67
N ARG A 83 -0.39 15.85 -18.23
CA ARG A 83 0.88 16.08 -17.52
C ARG A 83 0.71 16.89 -16.24
N GLN A 84 -0.25 17.82 -16.22
CA GLN A 84 -0.54 18.61 -15.03
C GLN A 84 -1.08 17.71 -13.91
N ILE A 85 -2.09 16.89 -14.21
CA ILE A 85 -2.64 15.92 -13.25
C ILE A 85 -1.55 14.98 -12.76
N TYR A 86 -0.72 14.46 -13.67
CA TYR A 86 0.39 13.60 -13.30
C TYR A 86 1.34 14.28 -12.30
N THR A 87 1.76 15.51 -12.61
CA THR A 87 2.72 16.26 -11.78
C THR A 87 2.16 16.52 -10.39
N GLU A 88 0.86 16.82 -10.29
CA GLU A 88 0.17 17.09 -9.03
C GLU A 88 -0.13 15.84 -8.20
N ALA A 89 -0.48 14.74 -8.86
CA ALA A 89 -1.12 13.59 -8.20
C ALA A 89 -0.28 12.30 -8.18
N ARG A 90 0.85 12.20 -8.90
CA ARG A 90 1.63 10.94 -9.02
C ARG A 90 2.11 10.31 -7.71
N PHE A 91 2.20 11.08 -6.63
CA PHE A 91 2.59 10.58 -5.31
C PHE A 91 1.40 10.30 -4.40
N LEU A 92 0.22 10.85 -4.69
CA LEU A 92 -0.96 10.71 -3.85
C LEU A 92 -1.38 9.24 -3.64
N PRO A 93 -1.38 8.36 -4.66
CA PRO A 93 -1.68 6.94 -4.44
C PRO A 93 -0.76 6.28 -3.41
N PHE A 94 0.47 6.76 -3.25
CA PHE A 94 1.44 6.20 -2.31
C PHE A 94 1.38 6.86 -0.94
N THR A 95 1.08 8.16 -0.89
CA THR A 95 1.01 8.93 0.37
C THR A 95 -0.30 8.70 1.13
N LEU A 96 -1.42 8.60 0.43
CA LEU A 96 -2.75 8.56 1.05
C LEU A 96 -3.23 7.14 1.35
N ASN A 97 -2.79 6.14 0.59
CA ASN A 97 -3.26 4.78 0.77
C ASN A 97 -2.46 4.03 1.84
N THR A 98 -3.12 3.03 2.42
CA THR A 98 -2.49 2.05 3.28
C THR A 98 -2.37 0.76 2.50
N PHE A 99 -1.14 0.27 2.34
CA PHE A 99 -0.86 -0.88 1.48
C PHE A 99 -0.94 -2.18 2.27
N HIS A 100 -1.79 -3.13 1.84
CA HIS A 100 -1.80 -4.45 2.46
C HIS A 100 -0.61 -5.28 1.96
N LEU A 101 0.19 -5.79 2.90
CA LEU A 101 1.39 -6.60 2.69
C LEU A 101 1.14 -8.00 3.24
N LYS A 102 1.25 -9.02 2.38
CA LYS A 102 1.15 -10.43 2.80
C LYS A 102 2.50 -10.88 3.34
N LEU A 103 2.48 -11.88 4.24
CA LEU A 103 3.70 -12.44 4.80
C LEU A 103 4.67 -12.95 3.71
N ASP A 104 4.12 -13.59 2.67
CA ASP A 104 4.91 -14.07 1.54
C ASP A 104 5.55 -12.94 0.73
N ASP A 105 4.93 -11.76 0.70
CA ASP A 105 5.47 -10.61 -0.01
C ASP A 105 6.77 -10.14 0.64
N LEU A 106 6.87 -10.30 1.96
CA LEU A 106 7.98 -9.78 2.74
C LEU A 106 9.24 -10.60 2.54
N LYS A 107 9.14 -11.91 2.28
CA LYS A 107 10.31 -12.81 2.15
C LYS A 107 11.40 -12.20 1.25
N PRO A 108 12.70 -12.50 1.45
CA PRO A 108 13.76 -11.96 0.59
C PRO A 108 13.57 -12.22 -0.91
N LYS A 109 12.79 -13.24 -1.27
CA LYS A 109 12.38 -13.61 -2.64
C LYS A 109 10.87 -13.46 -2.88
N GLY A 110 10.17 -12.82 -1.95
CA GLY A 110 8.75 -12.49 -2.03
C GLY A 110 8.47 -11.45 -3.10
N ASP A 111 7.20 -11.26 -3.39
CA ASP A 111 6.78 -10.39 -4.49
C ASP A 111 7.06 -8.90 -4.19
N LEU A 112 6.98 -8.45 -2.93
CA LEU A 112 7.38 -7.07 -2.59
C LEU A 112 8.85 -6.82 -2.94
N ALA A 113 9.75 -7.73 -2.58
CA ALA A 113 11.18 -7.57 -2.87
C ALA A 113 11.48 -7.49 -4.38
N LYS A 114 10.67 -8.15 -5.22
CA LYS A 114 10.79 -8.11 -6.69
C LYS A 114 10.16 -6.88 -7.33
N GLU A 115 9.01 -6.46 -6.81
CA GLU A 115 8.21 -5.40 -7.42
C GLU A 115 8.58 -4.00 -6.92
N LEU A 116 8.98 -3.87 -5.66
CA LEU A 116 9.31 -2.57 -5.07
C LEU A 116 10.47 -1.85 -5.81
N PRO A 117 11.54 -2.51 -6.28
CA PRO A 117 12.59 -1.85 -7.09
C PRO A 117 12.08 -1.22 -8.40
N LYS A 118 10.91 -1.62 -8.89
CA LYS A 118 10.29 -1.05 -10.10
C LYS A 118 9.61 0.29 -9.82
N LEU A 119 9.36 0.64 -8.56
CA LEU A 119 8.92 1.97 -8.16
C LEU A 119 10.08 2.94 -8.14
N LEU A 120 9.82 4.18 -8.55
CA LEU A 120 10.80 5.25 -8.36
C LEU A 120 11.15 5.41 -6.88
N PRO A 121 12.39 5.79 -6.54
CA PRO A 121 12.77 6.09 -5.16
C PRO A 121 11.82 7.07 -4.47
N ALA A 122 11.36 8.11 -5.17
CA ALA A 122 10.41 9.08 -4.63
C ALA A 122 9.02 8.47 -4.34
N GLN A 123 8.54 7.54 -5.18
CA GLN A 123 7.27 6.83 -4.96
C GLN A 123 7.38 5.87 -3.77
N ARG A 124 8.48 5.13 -3.65
CA ARG A 124 8.75 4.29 -2.47
C ARG A 124 8.80 5.11 -1.20
N ASN A 125 9.48 6.25 -1.25
CA ASN A 125 9.58 7.17 -0.12
C ASN A 125 8.27 7.88 0.22
N ALA A 126 7.27 7.82 -0.67
CA ALA A 126 5.94 8.35 -0.42
C ALA A 126 5.06 7.35 0.36
N ILE A 127 5.42 6.07 0.42
CA ILE A 127 4.68 5.05 1.19
C ILE A 127 4.94 5.28 2.69
N ARG A 128 3.90 5.72 3.41
CA ARG A 128 3.96 6.01 4.85
C ARG A 128 3.24 5.00 5.73
N SER A 129 2.30 4.25 5.16
CA SER A 129 1.41 3.35 5.89
C SER A 129 1.27 2.01 5.19
N ALA A 130 1.34 0.93 5.95
CA ALA A 130 1.08 -0.42 5.46
C ALA A 130 0.23 -1.21 6.46
N VAL A 131 -0.64 -2.09 5.97
CA VAL A 131 -1.29 -3.13 6.77
C VAL A 131 -0.54 -4.43 6.57
N HIS A 132 -0.20 -5.12 7.63
CA HIS A 132 0.26 -6.49 7.57
C HIS A 132 -0.80 -7.40 8.20
N HIS A 133 -1.28 -8.36 7.40
CA HIS A 133 -2.16 -9.42 7.88
C HIS A 133 -1.33 -10.65 8.20
N SER A 134 -1.30 -10.99 9.49
CA SER A 134 -0.68 -12.22 9.98
C SER A 134 -1.77 -13.23 10.30
N TRP A 135 -1.61 -14.43 9.76
CA TRP A 135 -2.50 -15.56 10.02
C TRP A 135 -1.79 -16.52 10.97
N TYR A 136 -2.46 -16.88 12.07
CA TYR A 136 -1.96 -17.83 13.05
C TYR A 136 -2.88 -19.04 13.08
N HIS A 137 -2.31 -20.20 12.80
CA HIS A 137 -2.96 -21.45 13.13
C HIS A 137 -2.56 -21.81 14.56
N MET A 138 -3.44 -21.57 15.54
CA MET A 138 -3.25 -22.15 16.86
C MET A 138 -3.72 -23.59 16.79
N CYS A 139 -2.77 -24.53 16.71
CA CYS A 139 -3.09 -25.94 16.81
C CYS A 139 -3.67 -26.19 18.21
N THR A 140 -4.93 -26.60 18.28
CA THR A 140 -5.58 -27.05 19.51
C THR A 140 -5.09 -28.45 19.85
N GLU A 141 -3.82 -28.59 20.19
CA GLU A 141 -3.42 -29.69 21.06
C GLU A 141 -3.87 -29.36 22.50
N PRO A 142 -3.98 -30.36 23.39
CA PRO A 142 -4.49 -30.15 24.74
C PRO A 142 -3.79 -28.97 25.45
N PRO A 143 -4.50 -28.19 26.29
CA PRO A 143 -3.98 -26.99 26.94
C PRO A 143 -2.64 -27.16 27.67
N ASP A 144 -2.32 -28.39 28.04
CA ASP A 144 -1.17 -28.79 28.84
C ASP A 144 0.12 -28.93 28.00
N LEU A 145 0.00 -28.88 26.66
CA LEU A 145 1.10 -29.07 25.69
C LEU A 145 1.26 -27.91 24.69
N LEU A 146 0.57 -26.79 24.92
CA LEU A 146 0.72 -25.57 24.11
C LEU A 146 2.12 -24.96 24.29
N ASP A 147 3.12 -25.52 23.62
CA ASP A 147 4.38 -24.85 23.40
C ASP A 147 4.20 -23.83 22.27
N TYR A 148 3.86 -22.60 22.65
CA TYR A 148 3.80 -21.44 21.75
C TYR A 148 5.09 -21.23 20.94
N ARG A 149 6.21 -21.88 21.31
CA ARG A 149 7.48 -21.81 20.58
C ARG A 149 7.44 -22.52 19.21
N ASN A 150 6.51 -23.43 18.96
CA ASN A 150 6.40 -24.15 17.68
C ASN A 150 5.52 -23.46 16.63
N CYS A 151 5.00 -22.25 16.91
CA CYS A 151 4.49 -21.39 15.84
C CYS A 151 5.68 -20.88 15.00
N GLU A 152 6.12 -21.70 14.02
CA GLU A 152 7.21 -21.44 13.07
C GLU A 152 7.06 -20.11 12.28
N ILE A 153 5.92 -19.43 12.41
CA ILE A 153 5.52 -18.26 11.64
C ILE A 153 6.36 -17.01 11.97
N PHE A 154 7.13 -17.00 13.07
CA PHE A 154 7.84 -15.80 13.53
C PHE A 154 9.33 -15.70 13.16
N GLU A 155 10.02 -16.80 12.86
CA GLU A 155 11.48 -16.74 12.63
C GLU A 155 11.86 -16.11 11.28
N ASP A 156 10.92 -16.09 10.33
CA ASP A 156 11.14 -15.58 8.97
C ASP A 156 10.93 -14.06 8.82
N TRP A 157 10.59 -13.34 9.89
CA TRP A 157 10.36 -11.88 9.87
C TRP A 157 11.64 -11.04 9.79
N LYS A 158 12.78 -11.66 9.46
CA LYS A 158 14.08 -10.99 9.24
C LYS A 158 14.11 -10.20 7.94
N ILE A 159 13.00 -9.58 7.57
CA ILE A 159 12.94 -8.70 6.42
C ILE A 159 13.07 -7.31 6.98
N ASP A 160 14.15 -6.67 6.56
CA ASP A 160 14.44 -5.27 6.85
C ASP A 160 13.42 -4.41 6.07
N PHE A 161 12.21 -4.32 6.61
CA PHE A 161 11.15 -3.45 6.12
C PHE A 161 11.67 -2.03 5.95
N MET A 162 12.54 -1.58 6.85
CA MET A 162 13.11 -0.25 6.81
C MET A 162 14.07 -0.08 5.63
N ARG A 163 14.73 -1.15 5.19
CA ARG A 163 15.51 -1.14 3.93
C ARG A 163 14.60 -1.01 2.70
N LEU A 164 13.46 -1.69 2.69
CA LEU A 164 12.54 -1.69 1.55
C LEU A 164 11.70 -0.39 1.49
N LEU A 165 11.15 0.01 2.62
CA LEU A 165 10.27 1.16 2.82
C LEU A 165 10.84 2.07 3.92
N PRO A 166 11.95 2.79 3.65
CA PRO A 166 12.62 3.64 4.65
C PRO A 166 11.75 4.79 5.17
N ALA A 167 10.69 5.08 4.44
CA ALA A 167 9.72 6.13 4.71
C ALA A 167 8.53 5.67 5.56
N LEU A 168 8.42 4.38 5.87
CA LEU A 168 7.28 3.81 6.58
C LEU A 168 7.19 4.40 7.99
N GLN A 169 6.03 4.97 8.32
CA GLN A 169 5.76 5.62 9.61
C GLN A 169 4.74 4.84 10.43
N LYS A 170 3.81 4.14 9.76
CA LYS A 170 2.73 3.39 10.40
C LYS A 170 2.66 1.98 9.83
N ILE A 171 2.53 1.00 10.72
CA ILE A 171 2.17 -0.37 10.36
C ILE A 171 0.90 -0.75 11.12
N TYR A 172 -0.12 -1.18 10.40
CA TYR A 172 -1.32 -1.74 10.99
C TYR A 172 -1.17 -3.25 11.03
N LEU A 173 -1.36 -3.86 12.18
CA LEU A 173 -1.34 -5.29 12.35
C LEU A 173 -2.78 -5.80 12.42
N SER A 174 -3.05 -6.83 11.64
CA SER A 174 -4.29 -7.59 11.71
C SER A 174 -3.89 -9.03 11.99
N VAL A 175 -4.29 -9.51 13.16
CA VAL A 175 -3.97 -10.85 13.64
C VAL A 175 -5.25 -11.65 13.60
N THR A 176 -5.27 -12.67 12.75
CA THR A 176 -6.35 -13.67 12.74
C THR A 176 -5.79 -14.97 13.29
N TYR A 177 -6.46 -15.55 14.28
CA TYR A 177 -6.12 -16.87 14.80
C TYR A 177 -7.27 -17.85 14.61
N CYS A 178 -6.96 -19.14 14.60
CA CYS A 178 -7.96 -20.20 14.52
C CYS A 178 -7.93 -21.01 15.82
N GLU A 179 -9.06 -21.15 16.51
CA GLU A 179 -9.21 -21.98 17.71
C GLU A 179 -10.38 -22.94 17.48
N SER A 180 -10.13 -24.24 17.63
CA SER A 180 -11.12 -25.31 17.43
C SER A 180 -11.85 -25.27 16.07
N GLY A 181 -11.15 -24.81 15.02
CA GLY A 181 -11.73 -24.66 13.67
C GLY A 181 -12.51 -23.36 13.44
N HIS A 182 -12.64 -22.50 14.44
CA HIS A 182 -13.26 -21.19 14.33
C HIS A 182 -12.20 -20.10 14.15
N ARG A 183 -12.47 -19.13 13.26
CA ARG A 183 -11.59 -17.98 13.03
C ARG A 183 -11.99 -16.82 13.93
N PHE A 184 -10.99 -16.23 14.57
CA PHE A 184 -11.11 -15.06 15.42
C PHE A 184 -10.17 -13.96 14.90
N SER A 185 -10.67 -12.74 14.81
CA SER A 185 -9.84 -11.56 14.56
C SER A 185 -9.59 -10.86 15.88
N LEU A 186 -8.34 -10.51 16.15
CA LEU A 186 -8.04 -9.61 17.26
C LEU A 186 -8.56 -8.22 16.90
N ASP A 187 -9.54 -7.77 17.67
CA ASP A 187 -10.05 -6.41 17.64
C ASP A 187 -9.81 -5.79 19.02
N PRO A 188 -8.85 -4.86 19.15
CA PRO A 188 -8.52 -4.26 20.43
C PRO A 188 -9.63 -3.37 20.97
N GLU A 189 -10.55 -2.87 20.14
CA GLU A 189 -11.68 -2.05 20.60
C GLU A 189 -12.74 -2.90 21.27
N ASN A 190 -12.91 -4.15 20.83
CA ASN A 190 -13.85 -5.10 21.42
C ASN A 190 -13.29 -5.82 22.67
N GLY A 191 -12.12 -5.40 23.15
CA GLY A 191 -11.64 -5.73 24.48
C GLY A 191 -11.40 -7.21 24.68
N GLY A 192 -10.65 -7.84 23.76
CA GLY A 192 -10.25 -9.24 23.83
C GLY A 192 -9.84 -9.70 25.23
N GLY A 193 -10.04 -10.99 25.50
CA GLY A 193 -9.71 -11.61 26.78
C GLY A 193 -8.22 -11.49 27.14
N PRO A 194 -7.83 -11.95 28.35
CA PRO A 194 -6.45 -11.85 28.80
C PRO A 194 -5.43 -12.52 27.87
N LYS A 195 -5.83 -13.57 27.15
CA LYS A 195 -4.96 -14.32 26.21
C LYS A 195 -4.70 -13.51 24.94
N GLU A 196 -5.75 -12.93 24.38
CA GLU A 196 -5.73 -12.06 23.21
C GLU A 196 -4.79 -10.88 23.46
N ARG A 197 -4.94 -10.19 24.60
CA ARG A 197 -4.07 -9.05 24.97
C ARG A 197 -2.62 -9.43 25.24
N ALA A 198 -2.35 -10.68 25.62
CA ALA A 198 -0.99 -11.18 25.78
C ALA A 198 -0.35 -11.41 24.40
N LEU A 199 -1.10 -12.03 23.49
CA LEU A 199 -0.68 -12.23 22.10
C LEU A 199 -0.47 -10.90 21.37
N GLU A 200 -1.37 -9.92 21.57
CA GLU A 200 -1.24 -8.57 21.01
C GLU A 200 0.09 -7.92 21.42
N ARG A 201 0.39 -7.90 22.72
CA ARG A 201 1.64 -7.34 23.25
C ARG A 201 2.88 -8.06 22.74
N GLU A 202 2.84 -9.38 22.67
CA GLU A 202 3.96 -10.17 22.14
C GLU A 202 4.23 -9.84 20.66
N VAL A 203 3.17 -9.75 19.84
CA VAL A 203 3.26 -9.39 18.43
C VAL A 203 3.81 -7.97 18.28
N GLU A 204 3.29 -7.00 19.04
CA GLU A 204 3.78 -5.62 19.05
C GLU A 204 5.27 -5.53 19.41
N GLU A 205 5.71 -6.20 20.48
CA GLU A 205 7.10 -6.18 20.93
C GLU A 205 8.04 -6.75 19.86
N ARG A 206 7.64 -7.86 19.21
CA ARG A 206 8.42 -8.49 18.14
C ARG A 206 8.52 -7.58 16.90
N VAL A 207 7.40 -6.99 16.48
CA VAL A 207 7.35 -6.04 15.36
C VAL A 207 8.19 -4.81 15.66
N ALA A 208 8.06 -4.24 16.86
CA ALA A 208 8.84 -3.07 17.29
C ALA A 208 10.35 -3.37 17.31
N LYS A 209 10.73 -4.57 17.77
CA LYS A 209 12.13 -5.03 17.75
C LYS A 209 12.66 -5.18 16.33
N SER A 210 11.85 -5.66 15.38
CA SER A 210 12.24 -5.83 13.97
C SER A 210 12.35 -4.50 13.22
N LEU A 211 11.40 -3.58 13.42
CA LEU A 211 11.35 -2.32 12.68
C LEU A 211 12.35 -1.26 13.16
N GLY A 212 12.89 -1.41 14.37
CA GLY A 212 13.62 -0.32 15.02
C GLY A 212 12.67 0.82 15.42
N LYS A 213 13.01 1.55 16.50
CA LYS A 213 12.07 2.32 17.33
C LYS A 213 11.44 3.60 16.71
N LYS A 214 10.91 3.60 15.48
CA LYS A 214 10.25 4.77 14.86
C LYS A 214 8.93 4.51 14.12
N VAL A 215 8.43 3.28 14.10
CA VAL A 215 7.15 2.97 13.44
C VAL A 215 6.03 2.90 14.49
N LYS A 216 4.94 3.64 14.25
CA LYS A 216 3.73 3.50 15.06
C LYS A 216 3.05 2.19 14.67
N ILE A 217 2.93 1.28 15.63
CA ILE A 217 2.11 0.07 15.48
C ILE A 217 0.67 0.46 15.81
N CYS A 218 -0.23 0.12 14.90
CA CYS A 218 -1.66 0.28 15.05
C CYS A 218 -2.31 -1.09 14.86
N TRP A 219 -3.50 -1.29 15.41
CA TRP A 219 -4.32 -2.44 15.09
C TRP A 219 -5.31 -2.08 13.99
N PHE A 220 -5.59 -3.02 13.11
CA PHE A 220 -6.56 -2.85 12.03
C PHE A 220 -7.90 -3.46 12.41
N ASN A 221 -8.93 -2.63 12.55
CA ASN A 221 -10.31 -3.08 12.71
C ASN A 221 -10.89 -3.31 11.32
N GLY A 222 -11.11 -4.58 10.97
CA GLY A 222 -11.60 -5.03 9.67
C GLY A 222 -13.08 -4.81 9.45
#